data_AF-A0A819V3M0-F1
#
_entry.id   AF-A0A819V3M0-F1
#
_cell.length_a   1.000
_cell.length_b   1.000
_cell.length_c   1.000
_cell.angle_alpha   90.00
_cell.angle_beta   90.00
_cell.angle_gamma   90.00
#
_symmetry.space_group_name_H-M   'P 1'
#
loop_
_entity.id
_entity.type
_entity.pdbx_description
1 polymer ?
#
loop_
_entity_poly.entity_id
_entity_poly.type
_entity_poly.pdbx_seq_one_letter_code
_entity_poly.pdbx_strand_id
1 'polypeptide(L)'
;IPNEVTPEIFIDGGLFANDPELMALWAIRMQWKKLVNYHILSVGTCDYNTPISLSDGTGIIGWMMHDGQLINTLMTATCSLTEIISNNVAKSSTVKRMKFNYKLKTDIALDNTDFPKIFDKEWDKLKQAEDLKALIYFYDTYIHTDKNS
;
A
#
# COMPACT_ATOMS: atom_id res chain seq x y z
N ILE A 1 35.69 23.16 -18.06
CA ILE A 1 35.15 21.92 -17.47
C ILE A 1 33.66 21.92 -17.80
N PRO A 2 33.13 20.97 -18.59
CA PRO A 2 31.70 20.94 -18.88
C PRO A 2 30.94 20.63 -17.59
N ASN A 3 29.90 21.40 -17.29
CA ASN A 3 28.92 21.09 -16.25
C ASN A 3 28.03 19.95 -16.76
N GLU A 4 28.54 18.72 -16.75
CA GLU A 4 27.67 17.55 -16.86
C GLU A 4 27.02 17.34 -15.50
N VAL A 5 25.75 17.74 -15.39
CA VAL A 5 24.90 17.35 -14.28
C VAL A 5 24.84 15.83 -14.30
N THR A 6 25.41 15.19 -13.27
CA THR A 6 25.31 13.74 -13.11
C THR A 6 23.83 13.37 -13.14
N PRO A 7 23.40 12.46 -14.02
CA PRO A 7 22.00 12.09 -14.11
C PRO A 7 21.55 11.52 -12.77
N GLU A 8 20.52 12.13 -12.20
CA GLU A 8 19.89 11.62 -10.98
C GLU A 8 19.23 10.28 -11.31
N ILE A 9 19.65 9.24 -10.59
CA ILE A 9 19.06 7.91 -10.71
C ILE A 9 17.87 7.84 -9.77
N PHE A 10 16.67 7.81 -10.33
CA PHE A 10 15.44 7.58 -9.59
C PHE A 10 15.09 6.09 -9.64
N ILE A 11 14.88 5.51 -8.46
CA ILE A 11 14.34 4.16 -8.27
C ILE A 11 12.99 4.27 -7.56
N ASP A 12 12.19 3.22 -7.63
CA ASP A 12 10.82 3.23 -7.09
C ASP A 12 10.80 3.66 -5.61
N GLY A 13 9.90 4.59 -5.29
CA GLY A 13 9.64 5.04 -3.92
C GLY A 13 9.18 3.91 -3.02
N GLY A 14 8.61 2.82 -3.55
CA GLY A 14 8.27 1.61 -2.81
C GLY A 14 9.46 0.98 -2.07
N LEU A 15 10.69 1.20 -2.53
CA LEU A 15 11.89 0.73 -1.84
C LEU A 15 12.15 1.49 -0.51
N PHE A 16 11.70 2.74 -0.41
CA PHE A 16 11.99 3.62 0.73
C PHE A 16 10.74 4.03 1.54
N ALA A 17 9.57 4.05 0.91
CA ALA A 17 8.32 4.58 1.45
C ALA A 17 7.10 3.85 0.85
N ASN A 18 7.09 2.51 0.93
CA ASN A 18 5.97 1.68 0.44
C ASN A 18 4.61 2.05 1.04
N ASP A 19 4.59 2.47 2.32
CA ASP A 19 3.46 3.14 2.96
C ASP A 19 3.92 4.54 3.39
N PRO A 20 3.68 5.57 2.59
CA PRO A 20 4.30 6.88 2.77
C PRO A 20 3.66 7.72 3.88
N GLU A 21 2.66 7.19 4.62
CA GLU A 21 1.90 7.93 5.62
C GLU A 21 2.78 8.67 6.64
N LEU A 22 3.75 7.96 7.23
CA LEU A 22 4.65 8.54 8.22
C LEU A 22 5.65 9.52 7.61
N MET A 23 6.11 9.26 6.39
CA MET A 23 7.02 10.16 5.69
C MET A 23 6.31 11.46 5.32
N ALA A 24 5.06 11.39 4.88
CA ALA A 24 4.22 12.55 4.61
C ALA A 24 3.98 13.36 5.90
N LEU A 25 3.63 12.70 7.01
CA LEU A 25 3.44 13.38 8.29
C LEU A 25 4.73 14.05 8.78
N TRP A 26 5.87 13.38 8.64
CA TRP A 26 7.17 13.93 8.98
C TRP A 26 7.53 15.15 8.13
N ALA A 27 7.34 15.08 6.82
CA ALA A 27 7.62 16.17 5.89
C ALA A 27 6.76 17.42 6.23
N ILE A 28 5.46 17.22 6.48
CA ILE A 28 4.57 18.31 6.90
C ILE A 28 5.05 18.89 8.23
N ARG A 29 5.46 18.06 9.20
CA ARG A 29 6.00 18.53 10.49
C ARG A 29 7.29 19.34 10.35
N MET A 30 8.17 18.97 9.43
CA MET A 30 9.41 19.70 9.17
C MET A 30 9.15 21.06 8.52
N GLN A 31 8.15 21.13 7.65
CA GLN A 31 7.74 22.36 6.97
C GLN A 31 6.91 23.27 7.90
N TRP A 32 5.89 22.71 8.55
CA TRP A 32 5.02 23.37 9.51
C TRP A 32 5.47 23.02 10.93
N LYS A 33 6.45 23.77 11.45
CA LYS A 33 7.02 23.62 12.80
C LYS A 33 6.06 23.96 13.96
N LYS A 34 4.74 24.00 13.71
CA LYS A 34 3.71 24.32 14.70
C LYS A 34 2.88 23.07 15.01
N LEU A 35 2.36 23.00 16.23
CA LEU A 35 1.37 21.99 16.57
C LEU A 35 0.05 22.35 15.86
N VAL A 36 -0.44 21.46 15.02
CA VAL A 36 -1.73 21.59 14.32
C VAL A 36 -2.51 20.29 14.46
N ASN A 37 -3.81 20.35 14.23
CA ASN A 37 -4.64 19.15 14.14
C ASN A 37 -4.44 18.50 12.77
N TYR A 38 -4.03 17.24 12.74
CA TYR A 38 -3.81 16.46 11.54
C TYR A 38 -5.01 15.56 11.26
N HIS A 39 -5.48 15.57 10.02
CA HIS A 39 -6.48 14.63 9.51
C HIS A 39 -5.83 13.81 8.42
N ILE A 40 -5.64 12.52 8.67
CA ILE A 40 -4.88 11.62 7.81
C ILE A 40 -5.84 10.59 7.22
N LEU A 41 -5.87 10.54 5.88
CA LEU A 41 -6.50 9.48 5.12
C LEU A 41 -5.38 8.70 4.42
N SER A 42 -5.19 7.45 4.82
CA SER A 42 -4.23 6.53 4.21
C SER A 42 -4.99 5.47 3.40
N VAL A 43 -4.55 5.21 2.18
CA VAL A 43 -5.14 4.22 1.28
C VAL A 43 -4.03 3.27 0.85
N GLY A 44 -4.13 2.02 1.30
CA GLY A 44 -3.20 0.95 0.95
C GLY A 44 -3.67 0.15 -0.26
N THR A 45 -2.73 -0.47 -0.96
CA THR A 45 -2.98 -1.30 -2.15
C THR A 45 -3.18 -2.78 -1.80
N CYS A 46 -3.72 -3.08 -0.61
CA CYS A 46 -3.91 -4.42 -0.05
C CYS A 46 -2.65 -5.09 0.51
N ASP A 47 -2.87 -6.12 1.33
CA ASP A 47 -1.80 -6.97 1.87
C ASP A 47 -1.42 -8.06 0.85
N TYR A 48 -0.12 -8.22 0.59
CA TYR A 48 0.42 -9.37 -0.13
C TYR A 48 0.57 -10.53 0.86
N ASN A 49 -0.40 -11.45 0.86
CA ASN A 49 -0.28 -12.72 1.53
C ASN A 49 0.53 -13.70 0.67
N THR A 50 1.78 -13.36 0.32
CA THR A 50 2.64 -14.33 -0.35
C THR A 50 3.00 -15.43 0.66
N PRO A 51 2.58 -16.70 0.47
CA PRO A 51 3.01 -17.76 1.34
C PRO A 51 4.53 -17.91 1.22
N ILE A 52 5.24 -17.78 2.34
CA ILE A 52 6.69 -17.99 2.38
C ILE A 52 6.93 -19.47 2.04
N SER A 53 7.53 -19.72 0.88
CA SER A 53 8.00 -21.04 0.50
C SER A 53 9.00 -21.55 1.54
N LEU A 54 8.77 -22.75 2.08
CA LEU A 54 9.65 -23.48 3.00
C LEU A 54 11.01 -23.90 2.39
N SER A 55 11.34 -23.45 1.19
CA SER A 55 12.59 -23.84 0.52
C SER A 55 13.75 -22.99 1.02
N ASP A 56 14.38 -23.43 2.11
CA ASP A 56 15.58 -22.84 2.71
C ASP A 56 16.85 -22.95 1.80
N GLY A 57 16.70 -23.48 0.57
CA GLY A 57 17.81 -24.03 -0.22
C GLY A 57 18.43 -23.12 -1.28
N THR A 58 17.86 -21.95 -1.59
CA THR A 58 18.25 -21.17 -2.79
C THR A 58 19.13 -19.95 -2.50
N GLY A 59 19.41 -19.66 -1.22
CA GLY A 59 20.32 -18.59 -0.81
C GLY A 59 19.87 -17.19 -1.26
N ILE A 60 20.77 -16.20 -1.17
CA ILE A 60 20.47 -14.78 -1.46
C ILE A 60 19.91 -14.56 -2.87
N ILE A 61 20.44 -15.28 -3.88
CA ILE A 61 19.96 -15.19 -5.27
C ILE A 61 18.54 -15.74 -5.37
N GLY A 62 18.23 -16.84 -4.68
CA GLY A 62 16.88 -17.37 -4.58
C GLY A 62 15.90 -16.37 -3.98
N TRP A 63 16.25 -15.71 -2.89
CA TRP A 63 15.42 -14.67 -2.27
C TRP A 63 15.17 -13.45 -3.17
N MET A 64 16.12 -13.10 -4.03
CA MET A 64 15.96 -12.02 -5.00
C MET A 64 15.22 -12.45 -6.27
N MET A 65 15.40 -13.68 -6.74
CA MET A 65 14.92 -14.17 -8.05
C MET A 65 13.62 -14.99 -7.97
N HIS A 66 13.27 -15.56 -6.81
CA HIS A 66 11.98 -16.23 -6.62
C HIS A 66 10.90 -15.19 -6.35
N ASP A 67 10.19 -14.81 -7.41
CA ASP A 67 8.89 -14.13 -7.40
C ASP A 67 8.82 -12.86 -6.55
N GLY A 68 9.95 -12.16 -6.38
CA GLY A 68 10.01 -10.94 -5.58
C GLY A 68 9.70 -11.13 -4.10
N GLN A 69 9.84 -12.34 -3.55
CA GLN A 69 9.45 -12.67 -2.17
C GLN A 69 10.11 -11.75 -1.12
N LEU A 70 11.39 -11.40 -1.30
CA LEU A 70 12.08 -10.47 -0.40
C LEU A 70 11.45 -9.06 -0.44
N ILE A 71 11.20 -8.55 -1.65
CA ILE A 71 10.62 -7.22 -1.87
C ILE A 71 9.20 -7.18 -1.32
N ASN A 72 8.38 -8.19 -1.62
CA ASN A 72 7.01 -8.30 -1.12
C ASN A 72 6.97 -8.40 0.41
N THR A 73 7.87 -9.17 1.02
CA THR A 73 7.99 -9.26 2.48
C THR A 73 8.36 -7.92 3.10
N LEU A 74 9.33 -7.20 2.53
CA LEU A 74 9.73 -5.88 2.99
C LEU A 74 8.60 -4.85 2.82
N MET A 75 7.87 -4.89 1.71
CA MET A 75 6.70 -4.05 1.46
C MET A 75 5.61 -4.29 2.51
N THR A 76 5.25 -5.55 2.77
CA THR A 76 4.27 -5.94 3.79
C THR A 76 4.73 -5.56 5.20
N ALA A 77 6.01 -5.76 5.52
CA ALA A 77 6.58 -5.35 6.81
C ALA A 77 6.53 -3.83 6.99
N THR A 78 6.79 -3.07 5.93
CA THR A 78 6.75 -1.60 5.94
C THR A 78 5.31 -1.10 6.15
N CYS A 79 4.33 -1.69 5.47
CA CYS A 79 2.91 -1.39 5.70
C CYS A 79 2.47 -1.68 7.14
N SER A 80 2.87 -2.84 7.67
CA SER A 80 2.56 -3.28 9.04
C SER A 80 3.18 -2.34 10.08
N LEU A 81 4.47 -2.01 9.92
CA LEU A 81 5.18 -1.10 10.81
C LEU A 81 4.58 0.30 10.77
N THR A 82 4.29 0.81 9.57
CA THR A 82 3.68 2.12 9.37
C THR A 82 2.33 2.19 10.04
N GLU A 83 1.54 1.13 9.96
CA GLU A 83 0.25 1.04 10.62
C GLU A 83 0.35 1.03 12.15
N ILE A 84 1.27 0.25 12.73
CA ILE A 84 1.49 0.21 14.18
C ILE A 84 1.91 1.58 14.70
N ILE A 85 2.89 2.23 14.06
CA ILE A 85 3.38 3.54 14.49
C ILE A 85 2.29 4.59 14.32
N SER A 86 1.61 4.62 13.16
CA SER A 86 0.57 5.61 12.89
C SER A 86 -0.64 5.46 13.80
N ASN A 87 -1.02 4.23 14.17
CA ASN A 87 -2.05 3.99 15.19
C ASN A 87 -1.63 4.53 16.57
N ASN A 88 -0.36 4.40 16.95
CA ASN A 88 0.14 5.00 18.18
C ASN A 88 0.14 6.53 18.13
N VAL A 89 0.51 7.13 16.98
CA VAL A 89 0.44 8.58 16.76
C VAL A 89 -1.01 9.07 16.82
N ALA A 90 -1.95 8.32 16.26
CA ALA A 90 -3.38 8.63 16.26
C ALA A 90 -4.04 8.57 17.66
N LYS A 91 -3.36 8.03 18.69
CA LYS A 91 -3.82 8.15 20.09
C LYS A 91 -3.71 9.59 20.61
N SER A 92 -2.94 10.45 19.94
CA SER A 92 -2.91 11.88 20.24
C SER A 92 -4.25 12.53 19.88
N SER A 93 -4.76 13.41 20.75
CA SER A 93 -5.99 14.19 20.49
C SER A 93 -5.89 15.12 19.28
N THR A 94 -4.67 15.37 18.79
CA THR A 94 -4.38 16.24 17.64
C THR A 94 -4.36 15.50 16.32
N VAL A 95 -4.52 14.17 16.29
CA VAL A 95 -4.45 13.38 15.06
C VAL A 95 -5.72 12.55 14.90
N LYS A 96 -6.44 12.78 13.80
CA LYS A 96 -7.53 11.90 13.36
C LYS A 96 -7.05 11.12 12.16
N ARG A 97 -7.11 9.80 12.24
CA ARG A 97 -6.58 8.89 11.22
C ARG A 97 -7.67 7.94 10.74
N MET A 98 -7.72 7.73 9.42
CA MET A 98 -8.48 6.69 8.77
C MET A 98 -7.56 5.97 7.78
N LYS A 99 -7.49 4.63 7.85
CA LYS A 99 -6.75 3.82 6.88
C LYS A 99 -7.69 2.84 6.20
N PHE A 100 -7.68 2.84 4.88
CA PHE A 100 -8.30 1.81 4.05
C PHE A 100 -7.21 0.85 3.61
N ASN A 101 -7.14 -0.31 4.26
CA ASN A 101 -6.33 -1.45 3.82
C ASN A 101 -7.23 -2.68 3.87
N TYR A 102 -7.23 -3.47 2.80
CA TYR A 102 -8.15 -4.58 2.64
C TYR A 102 -7.42 -5.81 2.10
N LYS A 103 -7.92 -7.00 2.41
CA LYS A 103 -7.43 -8.23 1.82
C LYS A 103 -8.28 -8.56 0.60
N LEU A 104 -7.63 -8.80 -0.53
CA LEU A 104 -8.32 -9.23 -1.72
C LEU A 104 -8.68 -10.72 -1.61
N LYS A 105 -9.78 -11.12 -2.26
CA LYS A 105 -10.15 -12.55 -2.36
C LYS A 105 -9.22 -13.35 -3.26
N THR A 106 -8.58 -12.67 -4.20
CA THR A 106 -7.65 -13.26 -5.16
C THR A 106 -6.38 -12.42 -5.17
N ASP A 107 -5.23 -13.07 -5.20
CA ASP A 107 -3.97 -12.39 -5.36
C ASP A 107 -3.92 -11.72 -6.75
N ILE A 108 -3.70 -10.40 -6.75
CA ILE A 108 -3.51 -9.62 -7.97
C ILE A 108 -2.04 -9.25 -8.02
N ALA A 109 -1.33 -9.83 -8.98
CA ALA A 109 0.07 -9.48 -9.22
C ALA A 109 0.18 -8.02 -9.67
N LEU A 110 1.26 -7.34 -9.24
CA LEU A 110 1.56 -5.95 -9.57
C LEU A 110 1.62 -5.68 -11.09
N ASP A 111 2.04 -6.69 -11.86
CA ASP A 111 2.20 -6.67 -13.31
C ASP A 111 0.98 -7.21 -14.07
N ASN A 112 -0.13 -7.50 -13.39
CA ASN A 112 -1.34 -7.98 -14.04
C ASN A 112 -2.00 -6.86 -14.87
N THR A 113 -1.72 -6.85 -16.17
CA THR A 113 -2.28 -5.86 -17.11
C THR A 113 -3.77 -6.07 -17.44
N ASP A 114 -4.36 -7.18 -17.01
CA ASP A 114 -5.76 -7.50 -17.29
C ASP A 114 -6.69 -7.01 -16.18
N PHE A 115 -6.20 -6.92 -14.94
CA PHE A 115 -7.01 -6.40 -13.83
C PHE A 115 -7.55 -4.98 -14.08
N PRO A 116 -6.74 -3.98 -14.52
CA PRO A 116 -7.25 -2.65 -14.83
C PRO A 116 -8.35 -2.67 -15.90
N LYS A 117 -8.20 -3.51 -16.94
CA LYS A 117 -9.20 -3.62 -18.03
C LYS A 117 -10.51 -4.25 -17.57
N ILE A 118 -10.43 -5.23 -16.67
CA ILE A 118 -11.62 -5.86 -16.08
C ILE A 118 -12.31 -4.84 -15.18
N PHE A 119 -11.54 -4.17 -14.32
CA PHE A 119 -12.05 -3.16 -13.41
C PHE A 119 -12.70 -1.99 -14.15
N ASP A 120 -12.09 -1.46 -15.21
CA ASP A 120 -12.66 -0.37 -16.02
C ASP A 120 -14.03 -0.74 -16.62
N LYS A 121 -14.15 -1.97 -17.14
CA LYS A 121 -15.43 -2.47 -17.68
C LYS A 121 -16.52 -2.61 -16.62
N GLU A 122 -16.14 -2.96 -15.40
CA GLU A 122 -17.06 -3.04 -14.28
C GLU A 122 -17.42 -1.64 -13.77
N TRP A 123 -16.43 -0.76 -13.65
CA TRP A 123 -16.60 0.63 -13.24
C TRP A 123 -17.53 1.40 -14.17
N ASP A 124 -17.44 1.18 -15.48
CA ASP A 124 -18.34 1.77 -16.47
C ASP A 124 -19.82 1.41 -16.26
N LYS A 125 -20.10 0.25 -15.66
CA LYS A 125 -21.45 -0.16 -15.26
C LYS A 125 -21.82 0.42 -13.90
N LEU A 126 -20.88 0.49 -12.96
CA LEU A 126 -21.11 0.93 -11.59
C LEU A 126 -21.29 2.45 -11.47
N LYS A 127 -20.63 3.25 -12.32
CA LYS A 127 -20.77 4.72 -12.33
C LYS A 127 -22.18 5.22 -12.69
N GLN A 128 -23.02 4.33 -13.22
CA GLN A 128 -24.43 4.63 -13.51
C GLN A 128 -25.34 4.42 -12.28
N ALA A 129 -24.81 3.85 -11.19
CA ALA A 129 -25.50 3.64 -9.93
C ALA A 129 -25.05 4.68 -8.87
N GLU A 130 -25.71 4.69 -7.71
CA GLU A 130 -25.30 5.51 -6.57
C GLU A 130 -23.91 5.08 -6.06
N ASP A 131 -23.05 6.05 -5.69
CA ASP A 131 -21.67 5.81 -5.23
C ASP A 131 -21.57 4.74 -4.13
N LEU A 132 -22.55 4.70 -3.22
CA LEU A 132 -22.63 3.71 -2.16
C LEU A 132 -22.83 2.28 -2.72
N LYS A 133 -23.62 2.13 -3.79
CA LYS A 133 -23.83 0.82 -4.44
C LYS A 133 -22.57 0.36 -5.16
N ALA A 134 -21.84 1.28 -5.80
CA ALA A 134 -20.55 0.98 -6.40
C ALA A 134 -19.53 0.51 -5.35
N LEU A 135 -19.49 1.19 -4.20
CA LEU A 135 -18.63 0.81 -3.08
C LEU A 135 -19.01 -0.57 -2.49
N ILE A 136 -20.30 -0.83 -2.27
CA ILE A 136 -20.78 -2.13 -1.78
C ILE A 136 -20.44 -3.24 -2.76
N TYR A 137 -20.66 -3.03 -4.06
CA TYR A 137 -20.31 -4.02 -5.08
C TYR A 137 -18.81 -4.33 -5.06
N PHE A 138 -17.95 -3.30 -4.99
CA PHE A 138 -16.50 -3.50 -4.93
C PHE A 138 -16.11 -4.30 -3.68
N TYR A 139 -16.67 -3.93 -2.53
CA TYR A 139 -16.43 -4.60 -1.25
C TYR A 139 -16.85 -6.08 -1.31
N ASP A 140 -18.08 -6.36 -1.73
CA ASP A 140 -18.61 -7.72 -1.79
C ASP A 140 -17.93 -8.59 -2.84
N THR A 141 -17.43 -8.00 -3.93
CA THR A 141 -16.80 -8.74 -5.03
C THR A 141 -15.36 -9.05 -4.71
N TYR A 142 -14.58 -8.04 -4.31
CA TYR A 142 -13.11 -8.10 -4.27
C TYR A 142 -12.52 -8.25 -2.88
N ILE A 143 -13.22 -7.81 -1.83
CA ILE A 143 -12.67 -7.79 -0.47
C ILE A 143 -13.03 -9.08 0.26
N HIS A 144 -12.05 -9.72 0.88
CA HIS A 144 -12.27 -10.87 1.74
C HIS A 144 -12.83 -10.39 3.08
N THR A 145 -14.08 -10.76 3.36
CA THR A 145 -14.62 -10.66 4.72
C THR A 145 -14.25 -11.94 5.44
N ASP A 146 -13.36 -11.84 6.44
CA ASP A 146 -13.23 -12.88 7.46
C ASP A 146 -14.62 -12.98 8.13
N LYS A 147 -15.47 -13.90 7.66
CA LYS A 147 -16.71 -14.21 8.34
C LYS A 147 -16.32 -14.90 9.64
N ASN A 148 -16.33 -14.13 10.73
CA ASN A 148 -16.31 -14.54 12.13
C ASN A 148 -16.00 -16.03 12.36
N SER A 149 -14.76 -16.35 12.71
CA SER A 149 -14.44 -17.48 13.58
C SER A 149 -14.48 -17.02 15.03
#